data_AF-A0A538UB00-F1
#
_entry.id   AF-A0A538UB00-F1
#
_cell.length_a   1.000
_cell.length_b   1.000
_cell.length_c   1.000
_cell.angle_alpha   90.00
_cell.angle_beta   90.00
_cell.angle_gamma   90.00
#
_symmetry.space_group_name_H-M   'P 1'
#
loop_
_entity.id
_entity.type
_entity.pdbx_description
1 polymer ?
#
loop_
_entity_poly.entity_id
_entity_poly.type
_entity_poly.pdbx_seq_one_letter_code
_entity_poly.pdbx_strand_id
1 'polypeptide(L)'
;MIVRQGATEATVAVEHPVLVAGTAHQPTRVACALTRTGTRSVYGDVVVTLEPSSGKKRQIGRVNGVAVYTPNRLRRIEVPVALPVARVGQGRIEVRFEESGHGPVASAAIALD
;
A
#
# COMPACT_ATOMS: atom_id res chain seq x y z
N MET A 1 -37.87 9.92 -0.43
CA MET A 1 -36.82 8.87 -0.40
C MET A 1 -35.99 9.01 -1.65
N ILE A 2 -34.71 9.35 -1.55
CA ILE A 2 -33.82 9.42 -2.71
C ILE A 2 -32.94 8.18 -2.66
N VAL A 3 -33.24 7.20 -3.50
CA VAL A 3 -32.39 6.04 -3.73
C VAL A 3 -31.48 6.37 -4.90
N ARG A 4 -30.17 6.44 -4.67
CA ARG A 4 -29.19 6.64 -5.74
C ARG A 4 -28.79 5.27 -6.27
N GLN A 5 -29.51 4.77 -7.27
CA GLN A 5 -29.05 3.65 -8.08
C GLN A 5 -28.17 4.17 -9.21
N GLY A 6 -26.86 4.16 -9.00
CA GLY A 6 -25.85 4.15 -10.05
C GLY A 6 -24.85 3.08 -9.67
N ALA A 7 -24.44 2.23 -10.60
CA ALA A 7 -23.39 1.24 -10.36
C ALA A 7 -22.15 1.95 -9.80
N THR A 8 -21.84 1.72 -8.53
CA THR A 8 -20.78 2.44 -7.84
C THR A 8 -19.46 1.71 -8.02
N GLU A 9 -18.84 1.90 -9.17
CA GLU A 9 -17.54 1.31 -9.48
C GLU A 9 -16.41 2.21 -8.96
N ALA A 10 -15.39 1.60 -8.37
CA ALA A 10 -14.12 2.25 -8.09
C ALA A 10 -12.99 1.24 -8.22
N THR A 11 -11.86 1.70 -8.75
CA THR A 11 -10.64 0.92 -8.86
C THR A 11 -9.52 1.69 -8.17
N VAL A 12 -8.56 0.96 -7.61
CA VAL A 12 -7.38 1.51 -6.96
C VAL A 12 -6.14 0.94 -7.62
N ALA A 13 -5.11 1.77 -7.77
CA ALA A 13 -3.77 1.37 -8.14
C ALA A 13 -2.79 1.75 -7.02
N VAL A 14 -1.80 0.89 -6.76
CA VAL A 14 -0.62 1.23 -5.97
C VAL A 14 0.48 1.62 -6.95
N GLU A 15 0.99 2.84 -6.83
CA GLU A 15 1.91 3.43 -7.80
C GLU A 15 3.21 3.86 -7.12
N HIS A 16 4.31 3.72 -7.85
CA HIS A 16 5.65 4.17 -7.46
C HIS A 16 6.05 3.80 -6.02
N PRO A 17 5.94 2.52 -5.60
CA PRO A 17 6.46 2.14 -4.31
C PRO A 17 7.98 2.34 -4.29
N VAL A 18 8.49 2.96 -3.23
CA VAL A 18 9.91 3.18 -3.02
C VAL A 18 10.26 2.91 -1.56
N LEU A 19 11.35 2.18 -1.35
CA LEU A 19 11.92 1.97 -0.02
C LEU A 19 12.77 3.19 0.34
N VAL A 20 12.41 3.86 1.43
CA VAL A 20 13.14 5.02 1.95
C VAL A 20 13.86 4.59 3.21
N ALA A 21 15.20 4.61 3.15
CA ALA A 21 16.05 4.31 4.29
C ALA A 21 15.77 5.28 5.46
N GLY A 22 15.74 4.74 6.67
CA GLY A 22 15.60 5.53 7.88
C GLY A 22 16.82 6.43 8.13
N THR A 23 16.60 7.47 8.93
CA THR A 23 17.64 8.36 9.45
C THR A 23 17.61 8.35 10.98
N ALA A 24 18.46 9.13 11.64
CA ALA A 24 18.47 9.25 13.10
C ALA A 24 17.10 9.69 13.69
N HIS A 25 16.25 10.33 12.89
CA HIS A 25 14.97 10.90 13.34
C HIS A 25 13.74 10.29 12.65
N GLN A 26 13.92 9.43 11.66
CA GLN A 26 12.81 8.84 10.90
C GLN A 26 13.06 7.34 10.67
N PRO A 27 12.09 6.46 10.97
CA PRO A 27 12.24 5.04 10.69
C PRO A 27 12.26 4.79 9.17
N THR A 28 12.85 3.66 8.79
CA THR A 28 12.74 3.13 7.43
C THR A 28 11.25 2.94 7.09
N ARG A 29 10.88 3.30 5.87
CA ARG A 29 9.49 3.30 5.43
C ARG A 29 9.39 2.98 3.94
N VAL A 30 8.21 2.53 3.53
CA VAL A 30 7.87 2.43 2.11
C VAL A 30 6.92 3.56 1.78
N ALA A 31 7.30 4.42 0.84
CA ALA A 31 6.45 5.46 0.30
C ALA A 31 5.80 4.96 -0.98
N CYS A 32 4.51 5.25 -1.19
CA CYS A 32 3.82 4.99 -2.44
C CYS A 32 2.67 5.97 -2.65
N ALA A 33 2.08 5.92 -3.84
CA ALA A 33 0.86 6.60 -4.19
C ALA A 33 -0.28 5.59 -4.34
N LEU A 34 -1.46 5.93 -3.81
CA LEU A 34 -2.71 5.27 -4.16
C LEU A 34 -3.47 6.15 -5.14
N THR A 35 -3.73 5.63 -6.33
CA THR A 35 -4.52 6.31 -7.35
C THR A 35 -5.88 5.64 -7.49
N ARG A 36 -6.96 6.41 -7.33
CA ARG A 36 -8.33 5.91 -7.43
C ARG A 36 -9.05 6.47 -8.66
N THR A 37 -9.78 5.61 -9.35
CA THR A 37 -10.71 5.95 -10.43
C THR A 37 -12.15 5.54 -10.05
N GLY A 38 -13.14 5.99 -10.81
CA GLY A 38 -14.56 5.67 -10.56
C GLY A 38 -15.28 6.65 -9.62
N THR A 39 -16.49 6.28 -9.22
CA THR A 39 -17.53 7.17 -8.67
C THR A 39 -17.72 7.08 -7.15
N ARG A 40 -17.13 6.08 -6.48
CA ARG A 40 -17.08 5.99 -5.00
C ARG A 40 -15.71 6.26 -4.43
N SER A 41 -15.70 6.64 -3.16
CA SER A 41 -14.54 6.55 -2.29
C SER A 41 -14.21 5.07 -1.98
N VAL A 42 -12.94 4.81 -1.73
CA VAL A 42 -12.45 3.50 -1.26
C VAL A 42 -11.89 3.65 0.14
N TYR A 43 -12.02 2.60 0.94
CA TYR A 43 -11.52 2.54 2.31
C TYR A 43 -10.90 1.16 2.56
N GLY A 44 -9.73 1.13 3.17
CA GLY A 44 -8.98 -0.09 3.32
C GLY A 44 -7.67 0.09 4.05
N ASP A 45 -6.84 -0.95 4.01
CA ASP A 45 -5.55 -0.97 4.67
C ASP A 45 -4.43 -1.07 3.63
N VAL A 46 -3.27 -0.49 3.94
CA VAL A 46 -2.05 -0.70 3.15
C VAL A 46 -1.15 -1.65 3.92
N VAL A 47 -0.81 -2.77 3.30
CA VAL A 47 0.03 -3.82 3.88
C VAL A 47 1.33 -3.93 3.08
N VAL A 48 2.45 -4.00 3.79
CA VAL A 48 3.79 -4.13 3.20
C VAL A 48 4.40 -5.46 3.64
N THR A 49 4.78 -6.28 2.67
CA THR A 49 5.32 -7.62 2.85
C THR A 49 6.72 -7.72 2.25
N LEU A 50 7.66 -8.27 3.00
CA LEU A 50 8.97 -8.67 2.49
C LEU A 50 8.90 -10.10 1.97
N GLU A 51 9.32 -10.29 0.73
CA GLU A 51 9.50 -11.58 0.08
C GLU A 51 10.99 -11.76 -0.26
N PRO A 52 11.78 -12.35 0.65
CA PRO A 52 13.19 -12.59 0.36
C PRO A 52 13.35 -13.68 -0.72
N SER A 53 14.45 -13.65 -1.47
CA SER A 53 14.78 -14.69 -2.46
C SER A 53 14.94 -16.08 -1.80
N SER A 54 15.39 -16.08 -0.55
CA SER A 54 15.46 -17.26 0.32
C SER A 54 14.79 -16.97 1.66
N GLY A 55 13.81 -17.79 2.04
CA GLY A 55 13.13 -17.70 3.33
C GLY A 55 11.62 -17.47 3.20
N LYS A 56 10.98 -17.15 4.34
CA LYS A 56 9.53 -16.99 4.41
C LYS A 56 9.12 -15.54 4.17
N LYS A 57 8.05 -15.36 3.40
CA LYS A 57 7.34 -14.09 3.27
C LYS A 57 6.89 -13.61 4.66
N ARG A 58 7.03 -12.32 4.94
CA ARG A 58 6.62 -11.74 6.23
C ARG A 58 6.09 -10.32 6.06
N GLN A 59 5.01 -9.99 6.75
CA GLN A 59 4.55 -8.62 6.87
C GLN A 59 5.59 -7.80 7.64
N ILE A 60 5.99 -6.66 7.08
CA ILE A 60 6.98 -5.75 7.67
C ILE A 60 6.39 -4.37 7.99
N GLY A 61 5.20 -4.04 7.47
CA GLY A 61 4.50 -2.80 7.79
C GLY A 61 3.02 -2.89 7.46
N ARG A 62 2.21 -2.07 8.13
CA ARG A 62 0.78 -1.93 7.88
C ARG A 62 0.30 -0.55 8.32
N VAL A 63 -0.54 0.08 7.51
CA VAL A 63 -1.33 1.26 7.90
C VAL A 63 -2.80 0.92 7.71
N ASN A 64 -3.58 1.06 8.79
CA ASN A 64 -5.01 0.78 8.76
C ASN A 64 -5.81 2.04 8.42
N GLY A 65 -6.99 1.86 7.84
CA GLY A 65 -7.99 2.92 7.70
C GLY A 65 -7.64 4.02 6.70
N VAL A 66 -7.03 3.63 5.60
CA VAL A 66 -6.68 4.49 4.47
C VAL A 66 -7.91 4.70 3.58
N ALA A 67 -8.40 5.94 3.55
CA ALA A 67 -9.49 6.40 2.68
C ALA A 67 -8.96 7.18 1.46
N VAL A 68 -9.50 6.94 0.27
CA VAL A 68 -9.24 7.78 -0.92
C VAL A 68 -10.57 8.34 -1.44
N TYR A 69 -10.83 9.62 -1.14
CA TYR A 69 -12.12 10.28 -1.35
C TYR A 69 -12.31 10.85 -2.76
N THR A 70 -13.56 11.04 -3.20
CA THR A 70 -13.88 11.96 -4.30
C THR A 70 -13.65 13.41 -3.87
N PRO A 71 -13.12 14.32 -4.73
CA PRO A 71 -12.55 14.13 -6.06
C PRO A 71 -11.04 13.79 -6.04
N ASN A 72 -10.42 13.67 -4.87
CA ASN A 72 -8.98 13.53 -4.75
C ASN A 72 -8.50 12.14 -5.21
N ARG A 73 -8.04 12.07 -6.46
CA ARG A 73 -7.63 10.82 -7.11
C ARG A 73 -6.36 10.23 -6.51
N LEU A 74 -5.55 11.03 -5.82
CA LEU A 74 -4.22 10.64 -5.37
C LEU A 74 -4.08 10.78 -3.86
N ARG A 75 -3.67 9.70 -3.20
CA ARG A 75 -3.23 9.75 -1.79
C ARG A 75 -1.80 9.24 -1.70
N ARG A 76 -0.87 10.09 -1.27
CA ARG A 76 0.47 9.67 -0.88
C ARG A 76 0.41 9.04 0.50
N ILE A 77 1.09 7.92 0.68
CA ILE A 77 1.18 7.24 1.96
C ILE A 77 2.62 6.80 2.20
N GLU A 78 3.02 6.90 3.46
CA GLU A 78 4.26 6.32 3.96
C GLU A 78 3.91 5.26 5.00
N VAL A 79 4.43 4.06 4.81
CA VAL A 79 4.23 2.94 5.73
C VAL A 79 5.54 2.69 6.45
N PRO A 80 5.65 2.98 7.75
CA PRO A 80 6.80 2.57 8.54
C PRO A 80 6.99 1.04 8.45
N VAL A 81 8.24 0.60 8.26
CA VAL A 81 8.55 -0.82 8.15
C VAL A 81 9.57 -1.27 9.18
N ALA A 82 9.31 -2.43 9.78
CA ALA A 82 10.24 -3.13 10.66
C ALA A 82 11.18 -4.01 9.82
N LEU A 83 12.20 -3.38 9.25
CA LEU A 83 13.29 -4.06 8.55
C LEU A 83 14.48 -4.25 9.51
N PRO A 84 15.02 -5.47 9.66
CA PRO A 84 16.32 -5.62 10.29
C PRO A 84 17.35 -4.94 9.39
N VAL A 85 18.01 -3.91 9.93
CA VAL A 85 18.97 -3.01 9.25
C VAL A 85 20.09 -3.76 8.51
N ALA A 86 20.33 -5.03 8.87
CA ALA A 86 21.42 -5.86 8.34
C ALA A 86 21.01 -6.87 7.23
N ARG A 87 19.72 -6.99 6.84
CA ARG A 87 19.28 -8.04 5.88
C ARG A 87 18.13 -7.64 4.98
N VAL A 88 18.27 -6.55 4.24
CA VAL A 88 17.55 -6.46 2.97
C VAL A 88 18.45 -7.13 1.94
N GLY A 89 18.38 -8.47 1.89
CA GLY A 89 19.05 -9.25 0.84
C GLY A 89 18.25 -9.19 -0.46
N GLN A 90 18.63 -10.02 -1.43
CA GLN A 90 17.88 -10.19 -2.67
C GLN A 90 16.42 -10.59 -2.41
N GLY A 91 15.49 -10.07 -3.20
CA GLY A 91 14.07 -10.37 -3.06
C GLY A 91 13.18 -9.26 -3.60
N ARG A 92 12.00 -9.09 -3.01
CA ARG A 92 11.11 -7.97 -3.29
C ARG A 92 10.30 -7.54 -2.09
N ILE A 93 9.91 -6.28 -2.07
CA ILE A 93 8.91 -5.76 -1.13
C ILE A 93 7.61 -5.56 -1.90
N GLU A 94 6.54 -6.23 -1.47
CA GLU A 94 5.19 -6.02 -2.01
C GLU A 94 4.43 -5.01 -1.14
N VAL A 95 3.78 -4.05 -1.78
CA VAL A 95 2.83 -3.12 -1.18
C VAL A 95 1.45 -3.45 -1.72
N ARG A 96 0.48 -3.68 -0.83
CA ARG A 96 -0.87 -4.11 -1.17
C ARG A 96 -1.90 -3.20 -0.54
N PHE A 97 -2.93 -2.84 -1.29
CA PHE A 97 -4.13 -2.20 -0.77
C PHE A 97 -5.24 -3.23 -0.62
N GLU A 98 -5.76 -3.35 0.61
CA GLU A 98 -6.86 -4.23 1.00
C GLU A 98 -8.10 -3.40 1.24
N GLU A 99 -9.06 -3.43 0.32
CA GLU A 99 -10.32 -2.75 0.50
C GLU A 99 -11.18 -3.47 1.56
N SER A 100 -11.77 -2.69 2.47
CA SER A 100 -12.68 -3.21 3.49
C SER A 100 -13.87 -3.92 2.85
N GLY A 101 -14.08 -5.18 3.25
CA GLY A 101 -15.15 -6.04 2.72
C GLY A 101 -14.86 -6.69 1.36
N HIS A 102 -13.76 -6.34 0.69
CA HIS A 102 -13.40 -6.87 -0.64
C HIS A 102 -12.02 -7.54 -0.67
N GLY A 103 -11.20 -7.34 0.36
CA GLY A 103 -9.87 -7.93 0.44
C GLY A 103 -8.87 -7.21 -0.48
N PRO A 104 -7.81 -7.90 -0.93
CA PRO A 104 -6.79 -7.30 -1.78
C PRO A 104 -7.34 -6.88 -3.14
N VAL A 105 -7.20 -5.60 -3.48
CA VAL A 105 -7.70 -5.06 -4.76
C VAL A 105 -6.60 -4.42 -5.62
N ALA A 106 -5.43 -4.15 -5.04
CA ALA A 106 -4.27 -3.63 -5.77
C ALA A 106 -2.96 -4.01 -5.08
N SER A 107 -1.90 -4.26 -5.86
CA SER A 107 -0.55 -4.35 -5.33
C SER A 107 0.50 -3.87 -6.33
N ALA A 108 1.67 -3.52 -5.80
CA ALA A 108 2.87 -3.19 -6.56
C ALA A 108 4.11 -3.67 -5.78
N ALA A 109 5.22 -3.89 -6.47
CA ALA A 109 6.42 -4.43 -5.86
C ALA A 109 7.67 -3.60 -6.16
N ILE A 110 8.61 -3.63 -5.22
CA ILE A 110 9.96 -3.08 -5.32
C ILE A 110 10.91 -4.27 -5.40
N ALA A 111 11.73 -4.36 -6.45
CA ALA A 111 12.81 -5.34 -6.52
C ALA A 111 13.94 -4.95 -5.55
N LEU A 112 14.55 -5.95 -4.93
CA LEU A 112 15.73 -5.81 -4.09
C LEU A 112 16.85 -6.62 -4.75
N ASP A 113 17.87 -5.92 -5.24
CA ASP A 113 18.96 -6.45 -6.07
C ASP A 113 20.25 -6.63 -5.24
#